data_AF-A0A0U3WKQ7-F1
#
_entry.id   AF-A0A0U3WKQ7-F1
#
_cell.length_a   1.000
_cell.length_b   1.000
_cell.length_c   1.000
_cell.angle_alpha   90.00
_cell.angle_beta   90.00
_cell.angle_gamma   90.00
#
_symmetry.space_group_name_H-M   'P 1'
#
loop_
_entity.id
_entity.type
_entity.pdbx_description
1 polymer ?
#
loop_
_entity_poly.entity_id
_entity_poly.type
_entity_poly.pdbx_seq_one_letter_code
_entity_poly.pdbx_strand_id
1 'polypeptide(L)' 'MGNKVLKPFQDKTNFYKLYEKGDTYKHNDADRVASLVQKGFLQETKNPPKKNKKVDKDE' A
#
# COMPACT_ATOMS: atom_id res chain seq x y z
N MET A 1 -6.22 -12.09 5.49
CA MET A 1 -4.83 -11.58 5.60
C MET A 1 -4.84 -10.11 5.21
N GLY A 2 -4.22 -9.21 5.98
CA GLY A 2 -4.17 -7.78 5.67
C GLY A 2 -2.79 -7.36 5.16
N ASN A 3 -2.70 -6.22 4.46
CA ASN A 3 -1.43 -5.71 3.96
C ASN A 3 -0.78 -4.80 5.02
N LYS A 4 0.52 -4.97 5.25
CA LYS A 4 1.25 -4.13 6.19
C LYS A 4 1.52 -2.77 5.57
N VAL A 5 1.31 -1.70 6.33
CA VAL A 5 1.53 -0.32 5.89
C VAL A 5 3.03 0.00 5.99
N LEU A 6 3.62 0.46 4.90
CA LEU A 6 5.04 0.83 4.80
C LEU A 6 5.26 2.34 4.95
N LYS A 7 4.32 3.14 4.43
CA LYS A 7 4.33 4.59 4.52
C LYS A 7 2.98 5.05 5.05
N PRO A 8 2.95 6.03 5.98
CA PRO A 8 1.69 6.51 6.51
C PRO A 8 0.84 7.12 5.39
N PHE A 9 -0.46 6.83 5.39
CA PHE A 9 -1.40 7.42 4.47
C PHE A 9 -2.78 7.59 5.12
N GLN A 10 -3.51 8.59 4.62
CA GLN A 10 -4.89 8.80 4.99
C GLN A 10 -5.77 8.07 3.97
N ASP A 11 -6.71 7.25 4.46
CA ASP A 11 -7.66 6.64 3.54
C ASP A 11 -8.66 7.69 3.04
N LYS A 12 -8.91 7.69 1.74
CA LYS A 12 -9.89 8.58 1.11
C LYS A 12 -11.32 8.11 1.37
N THR A 13 -11.52 6.83 1.68
CA THR A 13 -12.83 6.28 2.03
C THR A 13 -13.19 6.54 3.50
N ASN A 14 -12.18 6.77 4.34
CA ASN A 14 -12.35 7.01 5.75
C ASN A 14 -11.45 8.18 6.17
N PHE A 15 -11.94 9.40 5.97
CA PHE A 15 -11.19 10.64 6.17
C PHE A 15 -10.60 10.78 7.58
N TYR A 16 -11.12 10.06 8.58
CA TYR A 16 -10.61 10.08 9.95
C TYR A 16 -9.54 9.02 10.24
N LYS A 17 -9.31 8.08 9.30
CA LYS A 17 -8.38 6.98 9.51
C LYS A 17 -7.04 7.28 8.82
N LEU A 18 -6.09 7.70 9.64
CA LEU A 18 -4.68 7.68 9.30
C LEU A 18 -4.14 6.27 9.60
N TYR A 19 -3.48 5.66 8.62
CA TYR A 19 -2.75 4.42 8.79
C TYR A 19 -1.27 4.75 8.96
N GLU A 20 -0.67 4.27 10.04
CA GLU A 20 0.74 4.49 10.34
C GLU A 20 1.62 3.35 9.82
N LYS A 21 2.92 3.59 9.71
CA LYS A 21 3.87 2.56 9.30
C LYS A 21 3.84 1.41 10.30
N GLY A 22 3.63 0.19 9.81
CA GLY A 22 3.48 -1.02 10.61
C GLY A 22 2.03 -1.45 10.83
N ASP A 23 1.07 -0.56 10.60
CA ASP A 23 -0.35 -0.90 10.70
C ASP A 23 -0.76 -1.96 9.68
N THR A 24 -1.89 -2.61 9.96
CA THR A 24 -2.52 -3.54 9.03
C THR A 24 -3.68 -2.87 8.32
N TYR A 25 -3.54 -2.68 7.01
CA TYR A 25 -4.60 -2.22 6.15
C TYR A 25 -5.41 -3.39 5.61
N LYS A 26 -6.73 -3.31 5.77
CA LYS A 26 -7.70 -4.27 5.20
C LYS A 26 -8.76 -3.48 4.46
N HIS A 27 -8.92 -3.78 3.18
CA HIS A 27 -9.95 -3.19 2.35
C HIS A 27 -10.47 -4.26 1.39
N ASN A 28 -11.76 -4.22 1.09
CA ASN A 28 -12.41 -5.17 0.18
C ASN A 28 -12.20 -4.83 -1.30
N ASP A 29 -11.58 -3.67 -1.57
CA ASP A 29 -11.38 -3.13 -2.91
C ASP A 29 -9.97 -3.47 -3.37
N ALA A 30 -9.88 -4.42 -4.30
CA ALA A 30 -8.60 -4.93 -4.78
C ALA A 30 -7.83 -3.87 -5.59
N ASP A 31 -8.53 -3.03 -6.36
CA ASP A 31 -7.91 -1.95 -7.15
C ASP A 31 -7.30 -0.88 -6.24
N ARG A 32 -8.00 -0.56 -5.14
CA ARG A 32 -7.48 0.34 -4.11
C ARG A 32 -6.20 -0.20 -3.48
N VAL A 33 -6.22 -1.46 -3.06
CA VAL A 33 -5.05 -2.13 -2.47
C VAL A 33 -3.89 -2.17 -3.46
N ALA A 34 -4.14 -2.57 -4.72
CA ALA A 34 -3.13 -2.62 -5.77
C ALA A 34 -2.52 -1.24 -6.05
N SER A 35 -3.32 -0.17 -6.09
CA SER A 35 -2.83 1.20 -6.25
C SER A 35 -1.93 1.64 -5.10
N LEU A 36 -2.27 1.28 -3.86
CA LEU A 36 -1.48 1.60 -2.68
C LEU A 36 -0.17 0.78 -2.62
N VAL A 37 -0.19 -0.49 -3.05
CA VAL A 37 1.02 -1.31 -3.21
C VAL A 37 1.92 -0.74 -4.31
N GLN A 38 1.37 -0.43 -5.49
CA GLN A 38 2.13 0.14 -6.62
C GLN A 38 2.77 1.49 -6.28
N LYS A 39 2.11 2.29 -5.43
CA LYS A 39 2.64 3.57 -4.92
C LYS A 39 3.62 3.40 -3.75
N GLY A 40 3.76 2.20 -3.20
CA GLY A 40 4.67 1.89 -2.08
C GLY A 40 4.14 2.27 -0.69
N PHE A 41 2.82 2.43 -0.53
CA PHE A 41 2.19 2.66 0.78
C PHE A 41 1.96 1.37 1.55
N LEU A 42 1.67 0.28 0.84
CA LEU A 42 1.45 -1.05 1.41
C LEU A 42 2.56 -2.00 1.00
N GLN A 43 2.84 -2.98 1.87
CA GLN A 43 3.74 -4.08 1.58
C GLN A 43 3.09 -4.97 0.53
N GLU A 44 3.85 -5.28 -0.51
CA GLU A 44 3.49 -6.30 -1.48
C GLU A 44 3.44 -7.64 -0.74
N THR A 45 2.22 -8.15 -0.52
CA THR A 45 2.04 -9.53 -0.12
C THR A 45 2.51 -10.39 -1.29
N LYS A 46 3.41 -11.34 -1.04
CA LYS A 46 4.14 -12.15 -2.04
C LYS A 46 3.25 -13.09 -2.88
N ASN A 47 2.13 -12.62 -3.41
CA ASN A 47 1.48 -13.19 -4.58
C ASN A 47 1.64 -12.18 -5.72
N PRO A 48 2.60 -12.40 -6.65
CA PRO A 48 3.02 -11.37 -7.57
C PRO A 48 2.01 -11.20 -8.72
N PRO A 49 1.50 -9.99 -8.99
CA PRO A 49 1.30 -9.56 -10.37
C PRO A 49 2.62 -8.92 -10.81
N LYS A 50 3.39 -9.65 -11.62
CA LYS A 50 4.54 -9.12 -12.35
C LYS A 50 4.17 -7.75 -12.97
N LYS A 51 4.73 -6.64 -12.48
CA LYS A 51 5.00 -5.43 -13.28
C LYS A 51 5.81 -4.37 -12.52
N ASN A 52 7.11 -4.36 -12.84
CA ASN A 52 7.97 -3.19 -13.07
C ASN A 52 7.52 -1.83 -12.49
N LYS A 53 8.28 -1.32 -11.51
CA LYS A 53 8.85 0.03 -11.65
C LYS A 53 10.12 0.19 -10.81
N LYS A 54 11.27 0.12 -11.49
CA LYS A 54 12.48 0.84 -11.08
C LYS A 54 12.11 2.30 -10.88
N VAL A 55 12.46 2.89 -9.74
CA VAL A 55 13.13 4.20 -9.66
C VAL A 55 13.96 4.16 -8.37
N ASP A 56 15.21 3.72 -8.52
CA ASP A 56 16.33 4.28 -7.76
C ASP A 56 16.29 5.80 -7.95
N LYS A 57 16.30 6.54 -6.84
CA LYS A 57 16.68 7.95 -6.85
C LYS A 57 17.57 8.23 -5.64
N ASP A 58 18.77 7.65 -5.73
CA ASP A 58 20.05 8.19 -5.22
C ASP A 58 20.93 8.20 -6.49
N GLU A 59 21.74 9.19 -6.86
CA GLU A 59 22.21 10.46 -6.32
C GLU A 59 22.69 11.27 -7.54
#